data_AF-A0A0Q5L642-F1
#
_entry.id   AF-A0A0Q5L642-F1
#
_cell.length_a   1.000
_cell.length_b   1.000
_cell.length_c   1.000
_cell.angle_alpha   90.00
_cell.angle_beta   90.00
_cell.angle_gamma   90.00
#
_symmetry.space_group_name_H-M   'P 1'
#
loop_
_entity.id
_entity.type
_entity.pdbx_description
1 polymer ?
#
loop_
_entity_poly.entity_id
_entity_poly.type
_entity_poly.pdbx_seq_one_letter_code
_entity_poly.pdbx_strand_id
1 'polypeptide(L)'
;MNGADSGVVAGKWYIGGMWVRGLCAECNSFAGAQYDTAYGDFATRLWQWLQVGTRVALPSTQPVSLAPGRVSRAILSGMLGISPHVRVLHPSLADQMYKGGPVALPGGLSLRVAIYPGKAAMLAGPMLTGLLDGSSGAINTLATVTFRPLSWALVTTDTDDMLAARGWIDATDWLRYEDDREAHDLRWLAPHGLPVVHTILHSPSNDGMQLYSKDIAPLMRGRIP
;
A
#
# COMPACT_ATOMS: atom_id res chain seq x y z
N MET A 1 -36.32 18.59 0.99
CA MET A 1 -35.84 17.86 2.18
C MET A 1 -36.43 16.47 2.11
N ASN A 2 -35.57 15.45 1.98
CA ASN A 2 -35.64 14.16 2.66
C ASN A 2 -34.41 13.36 2.21
N GLY A 3 -33.63 12.94 3.21
CA GLY A 3 -32.24 12.53 3.09
C GLY A 3 -32.02 11.32 2.19
N ALA A 4 -30.99 11.43 1.35
CA ALA A 4 -30.34 10.29 0.77
C ALA A 4 -29.61 9.57 1.90
N ASP A 5 -30.27 8.54 2.43
CA ASP A 5 -29.68 7.56 3.33
C ASP A 5 -28.46 6.97 2.60
N SER A 6 -27.27 7.25 3.12
CA SER A 6 -25.99 7.00 2.44
C SER A 6 -25.59 5.52 2.40
N GLY A 7 -26.56 4.60 2.55
CA GLY A 7 -26.48 3.20 2.11
C GLY A 7 -25.21 2.46 2.52
N VAL A 8 -24.62 2.81 3.66
CA VAL A 8 -23.39 2.19 4.15
C VAL A 8 -23.74 0.84 4.75
N VAL A 9 -23.41 -0.24 4.05
CA VAL A 9 -23.44 -1.61 4.59
C VAL A 9 -22.00 -2.08 4.76
N ALA A 10 -21.62 -2.43 5.98
CA ALA A 10 -20.30 -2.98 6.27
C ALA A 10 -20.02 -4.21 5.38
N GLY A 11 -18.87 -4.21 4.68
CA GLY A 11 -18.40 -5.38 3.91
C GLY A 11 -18.71 -5.41 2.41
N LYS A 12 -18.91 -4.28 1.72
CA LYS A 12 -19.00 -4.23 0.24
C LYS A 12 -17.85 -3.48 -0.45
N TRP A 13 -17.63 -3.85 -1.71
CA TRP A 13 -16.55 -3.44 -2.59
C TRP A 13 -16.60 -1.94 -2.87
N TYR A 14 -15.51 -1.21 -2.62
CA TYR A 14 -15.33 0.17 -3.06
C TYR A 14 -14.38 0.23 -4.27
N ILE A 15 -14.63 1.12 -5.22
CA ILE A 15 -13.69 1.36 -6.33
C ILE A 15 -12.43 2.02 -5.75
N GLY A 16 -11.33 1.26 -5.68
CA GLY A 16 -10.09 1.71 -5.04
C GLY A 16 -9.99 1.38 -3.54
N GLY A 17 -11.00 0.75 -2.94
CA GLY A 17 -10.88 0.17 -1.60
C GLY A 17 -10.25 -1.22 -1.66
N MET A 18 -9.51 -1.61 -0.62
CA MET A 18 -8.87 -2.92 -0.56
C MET A 18 -9.67 -3.84 0.36
N TRP A 19 -10.42 -4.77 -0.23
CA TRP A 19 -11.10 -5.81 0.55
C TRP A 19 -10.34 -7.14 0.43
N VAL A 20 -9.72 -7.57 1.52
CA VAL A 20 -8.95 -8.83 1.57
C VAL A 20 -9.74 -9.87 2.33
N ARG A 21 -10.36 -10.85 1.64
CA ARG A 21 -11.08 -12.00 2.24
C ARG A 21 -10.30 -12.81 3.30
N GLY A 22 -9.00 -12.55 3.48
CA GLY A 22 -8.11 -13.22 4.44
C GLY A 22 -8.05 -12.62 5.85
N LEU A 23 -8.75 -11.52 6.12
CA LEU A 23 -8.93 -10.99 7.48
C LEU A 23 -10.20 -11.55 8.14
N CYS A 24 -10.19 -11.64 9.48
CA CYS A 24 -11.35 -12.06 10.26
C CYS A 24 -12.57 -11.15 9.98
N ALA A 25 -13.80 -11.62 10.20
CA ALA A 25 -15.00 -10.82 9.93
C ALA A 25 -14.95 -9.44 10.63
N GLU A 26 -14.45 -9.39 11.86
CA GLU A 26 -14.23 -8.17 12.63
C GLU A 26 -13.10 -7.31 12.04
N CYS A 27 -11.98 -7.92 11.67
CA CYS A 27 -10.78 -7.26 11.14
C CYS A 27 -11.02 -6.62 9.76
N ASN A 28 -11.73 -7.34 8.88
CA ASN A 28 -12.16 -6.84 7.57
C ASN A 28 -13.19 -5.71 7.72
N SER A 29 -14.06 -5.81 8.72
CA SER A 29 -15.05 -4.77 9.02
C SER A 29 -14.43 -3.55 9.71
N PHE A 30 -13.38 -3.73 10.51
CA PHE A 30 -12.67 -2.67 11.22
C PHE A 30 -11.90 -1.79 10.25
N ALA A 31 -11.03 -2.37 9.41
CA ALA A 31 -10.32 -1.62 8.38
C ALA A 31 -11.32 -0.97 7.39
N GLY A 32 -12.34 -1.73 6.96
CA GLY A 32 -13.41 -1.26 6.08
C GLY A 32 -14.23 -0.11 6.64
N ALA A 33 -14.49 -0.08 7.95
CA ALA A 33 -15.27 0.97 8.60
C ALA A 33 -14.42 2.20 8.97
N GLN A 34 -13.15 2.02 9.29
CA GLN A 34 -12.32 3.09 9.87
C GLN A 34 -11.33 3.72 8.89
N TYR A 35 -10.74 2.93 8.01
CA TYR A 35 -9.52 3.32 7.30
C TYR A 35 -9.64 3.27 5.77
N ASP A 36 -10.45 2.36 5.23
CA ASP A 36 -10.58 2.17 3.77
C ASP A 36 -11.05 3.43 3.04
N THR A 37 -11.95 4.21 3.64
CA THR A 37 -12.40 5.49 3.07
C THR A 37 -11.24 6.47 2.90
N ALA A 38 -10.35 6.57 3.88
CA ALA A 38 -9.19 7.45 3.81
C ALA A 38 -8.23 7.04 2.69
N TYR A 39 -8.01 5.72 2.51
CA TYR A 39 -7.24 5.19 1.39
C TYR A 39 -7.92 5.49 0.03
N GLY A 40 -9.23 5.22 -0.08
CA GLY A 40 -10.02 5.45 -1.29
C GLY A 40 -10.04 6.93 -1.71
N ASP A 41 -10.20 7.84 -0.75
CA ASP A 41 -10.16 9.28 -0.99
C ASP A 41 -8.77 9.73 -1.47
N PHE A 42 -7.71 9.26 -0.81
CA PHE A 42 -6.35 9.56 -1.23
C PHE A 42 -6.05 9.03 -2.63
N ALA A 43 -6.36 7.76 -2.90
CA ALA A 43 -6.20 7.13 -4.20
C ALA A 43 -6.99 7.88 -5.30
N THR A 44 -8.23 8.27 -5.01
CA THR A 44 -9.07 9.02 -5.96
C THR A 44 -8.45 10.38 -6.31
N ARG A 45 -8.06 11.16 -5.30
CA ARG A 45 -7.43 12.48 -5.49
C ARG A 45 -6.11 12.37 -6.26
N LEU A 46 -5.28 11.39 -5.89
CA LEU A 46 -4.02 11.14 -6.57
C LEU A 46 -4.23 10.70 -8.02
N TRP A 47 -5.24 9.86 -8.29
CA TRP A 47 -5.55 9.43 -9.65
C TRP A 47 -6.09 10.55 -10.53
N GLN A 48 -7.01 11.36 -10.00
CA GLN A 48 -7.49 12.56 -10.69
C GLN A 48 -6.32 13.48 -11.08
N TRP A 49 -5.36 13.66 -10.17
CA TRP A 49 -4.15 14.39 -10.48
C TRP A 49 -3.33 13.70 -11.58
N LEU A 50 -3.06 12.40 -11.52
CA LEU A 50 -2.29 11.70 -12.56
C LEU A 50 -2.92 11.83 -13.94
N GLN A 51 -4.25 11.86 -14.03
CA GLN A 51 -4.97 12.08 -15.29
C GLN A 51 -4.84 13.52 -15.83
N VAL A 52 -4.66 14.52 -14.94
CA VAL A 52 -4.50 15.93 -15.31
C VAL A 52 -3.03 16.30 -15.53
N GLY A 53 -2.13 15.87 -14.64
CA GLY A 53 -0.69 16.11 -14.68
C GLY A 53 0.04 15.41 -15.82
N THR A 54 -0.50 14.30 -16.35
CA THR A 54 -0.01 13.74 -17.62
C THR A 54 -0.23 14.69 -18.82
N ARG A 55 -1.10 15.70 -18.68
CA ARG A 55 -1.32 16.73 -19.71
C ARG A 55 -0.51 18.01 -19.47
N VAL A 56 0.08 18.19 -18.29
CA VAL A 56 0.84 19.39 -17.90
C VAL A 56 2.06 18.98 -17.07
N ALA A 57 3.25 19.08 -17.65
CA ALA A 57 4.51 18.75 -16.98
C ALA A 57 4.79 19.75 -15.83
N LEU A 58 4.34 19.43 -14.62
CA LEU A 58 4.66 20.18 -13.40
C LEU A 58 5.77 19.47 -12.62
N PRO A 59 6.87 20.16 -12.26
CA PRO A 59 8.08 19.55 -11.71
C PRO A 59 8.04 19.27 -10.20
N SER A 60 6.87 19.07 -9.59
CA SER A 60 6.78 18.88 -8.13
C SER A 60 5.61 17.99 -7.71
N THR A 61 5.78 17.34 -6.55
CA THR A 61 4.66 16.77 -5.78
C THR A 61 3.55 17.80 -5.69
N GLN A 62 2.31 17.41 -6.02
CA GLN A 62 1.17 18.31 -5.96
C GLN A 62 0.51 18.24 -4.57
N PRO A 63 -0.22 19.31 -4.15
CA PRO A 63 -0.93 19.35 -2.88
C PRO A 63 -2.10 18.35 -2.85
N VAL A 64 -1.80 17.08 -2.62
CA VAL A 64 -2.81 16.04 -2.38
C VAL A 64 -2.96 15.90 -0.88
N SER A 65 -4.15 16.21 -0.37
CA SER A 65 -4.47 16.01 1.04
C SER A 65 -4.78 14.55 1.32
N LEU A 66 -4.14 13.96 2.34
CA LEU A 66 -4.39 12.61 2.85
C LEU A 66 -4.28 12.53 4.38
N ALA A 67 -4.92 11.53 4.97
CA ALA A 67 -4.72 11.15 6.37
C ALA A 67 -3.68 10.00 6.45
N PRO A 68 -2.38 10.28 6.63
CA PRO A 68 -1.31 9.28 6.47
C PRO A 68 -1.46 8.07 7.38
N GLY A 69 -1.88 8.28 8.63
CA GLY A 69 -2.14 7.20 9.59
C GLY A 69 -3.23 6.25 9.11
N ARG A 70 -4.42 6.77 8.80
CA ARG A 70 -5.53 5.97 8.30
C ARG A 70 -5.19 5.28 6.97
N VAL A 71 -4.53 5.98 6.03
CA VAL A 71 -4.12 5.41 4.73
C VAL A 71 -3.15 4.24 4.90
N SER A 72 -2.09 4.42 5.68
CA SER A 72 -1.07 3.39 5.91
C SER A 72 -1.64 2.21 6.70
N ARG A 73 -2.51 2.45 7.70
CA ARG A 73 -3.21 1.41 8.45
C ARG A 73 -4.21 0.62 7.61
N ALA A 74 -4.94 1.24 6.68
CA ALA A 74 -5.78 0.53 5.72
C ALA A 74 -4.96 -0.51 4.93
N ILE A 75 -3.81 -0.07 4.39
CA ILE A 75 -2.92 -0.93 3.60
C ILE A 75 -2.27 -2.02 4.44
N LEU A 76 -1.73 -1.66 5.60
CA LEU A 76 -1.08 -2.62 6.49
C LEU A 76 -2.07 -3.70 6.97
N SER A 77 -3.34 -3.34 7.21
CA SER A 77 -4.38 -4.31 7.55
C SER A 77 -4.51 -5.39 6.47
N GLY A 78 -4.65 -4.99 5.20
CA GLY A 78 -4.73 -5.96 4.10
C GLY A 78 -3.44 -6.75 3.91
N MET A 79 -2.28 -6.14 4.12
CA MET A 79 -0.98 -6.83 4.11
C MET A 79 -0.90 -7.93 5.16
N LEU A 80 -1.35 -7.68 6.40
CA LEU A 80 -1.43 -8.70 7.45
C LEU A 80 -2.42 -9.83 7.09
N GLY A 81 -3.46 -9.52 6.32
CA GLY A 81 -4.43 -10.49 5.81
C GLY A 81 -3.85 -11.43 4.76
N ILE A 82 -3.11 -10.90 3.78
CA ILE A 82 -2.43 -11.69 2.74
C ILE A 82 -1.11 -12.30 3.22
N SER A 83 -0.66 -11.95 4.42
CA SER A 83 0.63 -12.35 4.94
C SER A 83 0.54 -12.83 6.39
N PRO A 84 -0.08 -14.02 6.64
CA PRO A 84 -0.34 -14.50 8.00
C PRO A 84 0.93 -14.66 8.84
N HIS A 85 2.05 -15.03 8.22
CA HIS A 85 3.33 -15.22 8.91
C HIS A 85 3.84 -13.93 9.58
N VAL A 86 3.57 -12.73 9.03
CA VAL A 86 3.92 -11.46 9.69
C VAL A 86 3.20 -11.32 11.03
N ARG A 87 1.94 -11.76 11.12
CA ARG A 87 1.19 -11.76 12.39
C ARG A 87 1.76 -12.74 13.40
N VAL A 88 2.28 -13.87 12.95
CA VAL A 88 2.90 -14.89 13.81
C VAL A 88 4.26 -14.40 14.35
N LEU A 89 5.07 -13.79 13.50
CA LEU A 89 6.39 -13.27 13.87
C LEU A 89 6.31 -11.96 14.68
N HIS A 90 5.28 -11.15 14.43
CA HIS A 90 5.08 -9.85 15.06
C HIS A 90 3.66 -9.72 15.64
N PRO A 91 3.30 -10.51 16.67
CA PRO A 91 1.94 -10.50 17.22
C PRO A 91 1.54 -9.12 17.77
N SER A 92 2.50 -8.37 18.35
CA SER A 92 2.27 -7.01 18.84
C SER A 92 1.86 -6.02 17.74
N LEU A 93 2.21 -6.27 16.47
CA LEU A 93 1.77 -5.44 15.36
C LEU A 93 0.28 -5.63 15.10
N ALA A 94 -0.20 -6.88 15.08
CA ALA A 94 -1.62 -7.18 14.91
C ALA A 94 -2.45 -6.62 16.08
N ASP A 95 -1.95 -6.72 17.31
CA ASP A 95 -2.61 -6.16 18.50
C ASP A 95 -2.73 -4.64 18.44
N GLN A 96 -1.67 -3.94 17.99
CA GLN A 96 -1.72 -2.49 17.78
C GLN A 96 -2.76 -2.11 16.72
N MET A 97 -2.77 -2.83 15.59
CA MET A 97 -3.74 -2.61 14.52
C MET A 97 -5.19 -2.79 14.99
N TYR A 98 -5.44 -3.75 15.88
CA TYR A 98 -6.77 -4.00 16.46
C TYR A 98 -7.20 -2.91 17.46
N LYS A 99 -6.27 -2.36 18.24
CA LYS A 99 -6.56 -1.30 19.22
C LYS A 99 -6.86 0.05 18.58
N GLY A 100 -6.39 0.28 17.34
CA GLY A 100 -6.47 1.57 16.67
C GLY A 100 -5.42 2.57 17.16
N GLY A 101 -5.39 3.76 16.56
CA GLY A 101 -4.40 4.79 16.84
C GLY A 101 -3.04 4.58 16.16
N PRO A 102 -1.99 5.28 16.64
CA PRO A 102 -0.63 5.16 16.12
C PRO A 102 -0.08 3.74 16.24
N VAL A 103 0.59 3.29 15.19
CA VAL A 103 1.19 1.96 15.12
C VAL A 103 2.69 2.10 14.95
N ALA A 104 3.45 1.44 15.82
CA ALA A 104 4.87 1.28 15.68
C ALA A 104 5.17 0.00 14.89
N LEU A 105 5.73 0.16 13.68
CA LEU A 105 6.19 -0.96 12.90
C LEU A 105 7.40 -1.63 13.61
N PRO A 106 7.44 -2.97 13.73
CA PRO A 106 8.56 -3.68 14.34
C PRO A 106 9.89 -3.32 13.69
N GLY A 107 10.95 -3.27 14.49
CA GLY A 107 12.31 -3.06 13.97
C GLY A 107 12.68 -4.10 12.93
N GLY A 108 13.37 -3.68 11.88
CA GLY A 108 13.73 -4.55 10.75
C GLY A 108 12.70 -4.56 9.61
N LEU A 109 11.55 -3.89 9.77
CA LEU A 109 10.51 -3.77 8.75
C LEU A 109 10.37 -2.33 8.27
N SER A 110 10.04 -2.17 6.99
CA SER A 110 9.77 -0.87 6.38
C SER A 110 8.53 -0.96 5.48
N LEU A 111 7.74 0.10 5.46
CA LEU A 111 6.59 0.25 4.58
C LEU A 111 6.95 1.22 3.45
N ARG A 112 6.89 0.74 2.20
CA ARG A 112 7.28 1.50 1.01
C ARG A 112 6.09 1.77 0.10
N VAL A 113 6.06 2.95 -0.52
CA VAL A 113 4.99 3.35 -1.46
C VAL A 113 5.55 4.03 -2.72
N ALA A 114 4.87 3.80 -3.85
CA ALA A 114 5.13 4.42 -5.13
C ALA A 114 3.84 4.61 -5.95
N ILE A 115 3.87 5.48 -6.98
CA ILE A 115 2.77 5.60 -7.95
C ILE A 115 2.79 4.42 -8.90
N TYR A 116 1.64 3.82 -9.14
CA TYR A 116 1.44 2.75 -10.09
C TYR A 116 0.29 3.10 -11.06
N PRO A 117 0.59 3.50 -12.32
CA PRO A 117 -0.44 3.87 -13.29
C PRO A 117 -0.99 2.66 -14.07
N GLY A 118 -0.40 1.48 -13.88
CA GLY A 118 -0.74 0.28 -14.63
C GLY A 118 -2.16 -0.22 -14.38
N LYS A 119 -2.65 -1.07 -15.28
CA LYS A 119 -3.99 -1.69 -15.18
C LYS A 119 -3.97 -3.06 -14.50
N ALA A 120 -2.81 -3.59 -14.16
CA ALA A 120 -2.74 -4.85 -13.42
C ALA A 120 -2.94 -4.58 -11.93
N ALA A 121 -3.75 -5.40 -11.28
CA ALA A 121 -3.87 -5.43 -9.83
C ALA A 121 -3.14 -6.65 -9.29
N MET A 122 -2.51 -6.51 -8.13
CA MET A 122 -1.84 -7.61 -7.46
C MET A 122 -1.95 -7.50 -5.95
N LEU A 123 -2.25 -8.63 -5.32
CA LEU A 123 -2.11 -8.87 -3.89
C LEU A 123 -1.19 -10.07 -3.72
N ALA A 124 -0.06 -9.88 -3.07
CA ALA A 124 0.92 -10.94 -2.83
C ALA A 124 1.35 -10.94 -1.36
N GLY A 125 1.37 -12.12 -0.73
CA GLY A 125 2.13 -12.31 0.51
C GLY A 125 3.64 -12.40 0.23
N PRO A 126 4.42 -13.16 1.03
CA PRO A 126 5.84 -13.41 0.80
C PRO A 126 6.20 -13.70 -0.64
N MET A 127 7.12 -12.90 -1.17
CA MET A 127 7.67 -13.08 -2.49
C MET A 127 9.13 -12.66 -2.49
N LEU A 128 9.98 -13.55 -3.00
CA LEU A 128 11.36 -13.23 -3.34
C LEU A 128 11.42 -12.93 -4.82
N THR A 129 12.01 -11.79 -5.16
CA THR A 129 12.12 -11.34 -6.54
C THR A 129 13.59 -11.21 -6.89
N GLY A 130 14.10 -12.11 -7.74
CA GLY A 130 15.42 -11.98 -8.32
C GLY A 130 15.41 -10.98 -9.48
N LEU A 131 16.37 -10.05 -9.46
CA LEU A 131 16.57 -9.10 -10.55
C LEU A 131 17.49 -9.74 -11.60
N LEU A 132 17.10 -9.70 -12.89
CA LEU A 132 17.93 -10.20 -13.99
C LEU A 132 18.67 -9.06 -14.72
N ASP A 133 18.69 -7.86 -14.16
CA ASP A 133 19.33 -6.66 -14.71
C ASP A 133 20.86 -6.61 -14.49
N GLY A 134 21.47 -7.74 -14.12
CA GLY A 134 22.90 -7.85 -13.80
C GLY A 134 23.28 -7.31 -12.42
N SER A 135 22.35 -6.65 -11.70
CA SER A 135 22.55 -6.38 -10.28
C SER A 135 22.30 -7.67 -9.50
N SER A 136 23.33 -8.16 -8.78
CA SER A 136 23.19 -9.31 -7.90
C SER A 136 22.36 -8.91 -6.68
N GLY A 137 21.04 -8.94 -6.82
CA GLY A 137 20.13 -8.51 -5.77
C GLY A 137 18.78 -9.19 -5.88
N ALA A 138 18.18 -9.45 -4.73
CA ALA A 138 16.82 -9.96 -4.64
C ALA A 138 15.99 -9.08 -3.73
N ILE A 139 14.80 -8.69 -4.19
CA ILE A 139 13.84 -7.93 -3.40
C ILE A 139 12.97 -8.93 -2.65
N ASN A 140 13.08 -8.95 -1.32
CA ASN A 140 12.24 -9.75 -0.45
C ASN A 140 11.07 -8.90 0.08
N THR A 141 9.88 -9.15 -0.43
CA THR A 141 8.65 -8.52 0.07
C THR A 141 7.91 -9.48 0.98
N LEU A 142 7.55 -9.03 2.18
CA LEU A 142 6.68 -9.76 3.10
C LEU A 142 5.21 -9.66 2.69
N ALA A 143 4.84 -8.55 2.05
CA ALA A 143 3.54 -8.35 1.43
C ALA A 143 3.63 -7.27 0.36
N THR A 144 2.84 -7.39 -0.70
CA THR A 144 2.66 -6.33 -1.69
C THR A 144 1.19 -6.16 -2.03
N VAL A 145 0.76 -4.89 -2.04
CA VAL A 145 -0.55 -4.45 -2.49
C VAL A 145 -0.34 -3.48 -3.65
N THR A 146 -0.76 -3.88 -4.85
CA THR A 146 -0.69 -3.06 -6.06
C THR A 146 -2.09 -2.87 -6.62
N PHE A 147 -2.59 -1.65 -6.52
CA PHE A 147 -3.82 -1.20 -7.17
C PHE A 147 -3.63 0.24 -7.62
N ARG A 148 -3.94 0.52 -8.89
CA ARG A 148 -3.89 1.89 -9.42
C ARG A 148 -4.66 2.84 -8.49
N PRO A 149 -4.07 3.98 -8.08
CA PRO A 149 -2.83 4.58 -8.59
C PRO A 149 -1.55 4.28 -7.80
N LEU A 150 -1.54 3.30 -6.89
CA LEU A 150 -0.45 3.09 -5.94
C LEU A 150 0.06 1.64 -5.93
N SER A 151 1.34 1.50 -5.60
CA SER A 151 1.91 0.22 -5.19
C SER A 151 2.54 0.38 -3.83
N TRP A 152 2.29 -0.60 -2.96
CA TRP A 152 2.75 -0.64 -1.58
C TRP A 152 3.49 -1.95 -1.32
N ALA A 153 4.61 -1.87 -0.62
CA ALA A 153 5.40 -3.05 -0.25
C ALA A 153 5.77 -2.98 1.24
N LEU A 154 5.54 -4.09 1.95
CA LEU A 154 6.12 -4.32 3.27
C LEU A 154 7.38 -5.16 3.08
N VAL A 155 8.52 -4.63 3.49
CA VAL A 155 9.84 -5.25 3.25
C VAL A 155 10.66 -5.34 4.52
N THR A 156 11.70 -6.17 4.48
CA THR A 156 12.74 -6.18 5.50
C THR A 156 13.81 -5.13 5.18
N THR A 157 14.56 -4.70 6.20
CA THR A 157 15.64 -3.70 6.05
C THR A 157 16.67 -4.09 4.97
N ASP A 158 16.96 -5.37 4.80
CA ASP A 158 17.89 -5.85 3.76
C ASP A 158 17.44 -5.51 2.33
N THR A 159 16.12 -5.43 2.11
CA THR A 159 15.51 -5.08 0.82
C THR A 159 15.19 -3.58 0.72
N ASP A 160 15.20 -2.89 1.86
CA ASP A 160 14.75 -1.52 1.99
C ASP A 160 15.61 -0.55 1.17
N ASP A 161 16.93 -0.69 1.25
CA ASP A 161 17.90 0.08 0.47
C ASP A 161 17.71 -0.11 -1.04
N MET A 162 17.35 -1.32 -1.47
CA MET A 162 17.13 -1.61 -2.89
C MET A 162 15.89 -0.92 -3.45
N LEU A 163 14.81 -0.82 -2.65
CA LEU A 163 13.61 -0.09 -3.01
C LEU A 163 13.83 1.42 -2.91
N ALA A 164 14.55 1.89 -1.89
CA ALA A 164 14.94 3.28 -1.75
C ALA A 164 15.78 3.76 -2.95
N ALA A 165 16.75 2.97 -3.41
CA ALA A 165 17.55 3.24 -4.61
C ALA A 165 16.68 3.30 -5.89
N ARG A 166 15.53 2.64 -5.89
CA ARG A 166 14.52 2.70 -6.97
C ARG A 166 13.48 3.80 -6.75
N GLY A 167 13.75 4.71 -5.82
CA GLY A 167 12.96 5.91 -5.54
C GLY A 167 11.74 5.68 -4.66
N TRP A 168 11.46 4.46 -4.19
CA TRP A 168 10.28 4.19 -3.36
C TRP A 168 10.32 5.02 -2.09
N ILE A 169 9.18 5.64 -1.77
CA ILE A 169 9.06 6.48 -0.59
C ILE A 169 8.91 5.61 0.65
N ASP A 170 9.64 5.97 1.70
CA ASP A 170 9.42 5.42 3.04
C ASP A 170 8.15 6.02 3.65
N ALA A 171 7.15 5.17 3.84
CA ALA A 171 5.88 5.49 4.50
C ALA A 171 5.79 4.87 5.90
N THR A 172 6.90 4.36 6.46
CA THR A 172 6.91 3.72 7.78
C THR A 172 6.41 4.66 8.87
N ASP A 173 6.86 5.91 8.85
CA ASP A 173 6.42 6.92 9.83
C ASP A 173 4.97 7.38 9.63
N TRP A 174 4.32 7.06 8.51
CA TRP A 174 2.91 7.40 8.30
C TRP A 174 2.02 6.68 9.32
N LEU A 175 2.43 5.49 9.77
CA LEU A 175 1.72 4.69 10.77
C LEU A 175 1.67 5.36 12.14
N ARG A 176 2.57 6.30 12.42
CA ARG A 176 2.66 7.00 13.72
C ARG A 176 1.69 8.17 13.85
N TYR A 177 1.01 8.53 12.78
CA TYR A 177 0.01 9.59 12.83
C TYR A 177 -1.26 9.10 13.52
N GLU A 178 -1.80 9.97 14.38
CA GLU A 178 -3.06 9.77 15.10
C GLU A 178 -4.26 9.60 14.17
N ASP A 179 -5.33 8.97 14.67
CA ASP A 179 -6.55 8.77 13.90
C ASP A 179 -7.33 10.06 13.68
N ASP A 180 -7.26 11.04 14.59
CA ASP A 180 -7.98 12.32 14.51
C ASP A 180 -7.35 13.33 13.54
N ARG A 181 -6.15 13.04 13.03
CA ARG A 181 -5.42 13.95 12.14
C ARG A 181 -5.84 13.75 10.69
N GLU A 182 -6.80 14.55 10.25
CA GLU A 182 -7.57 14.27 9.04
C GLU A 182 -6.92 14.70 7.70
N ALA A 183 -5.89 15.55 7.72
CA ALA A 183 -5.32 16.09 6.49
C ALA A 183 -3.84 16.52 6.62
N HIS A 184 -2.99 15.87 5.84
CA HIS A 184 -1.61 16.25 5.55
C HIS A 184 -1.45 16.50 4.07
N ASP A 185 -0.59 17.44 3.70
CA ASP A 185 -0.19 17.64 2.32
C ASP A 185 0.88 16.60 1.94
N LEU A 186 0.63 15.83 0.89
CA LEU A 186 1.56 14.83 0.36
C LEU A 186 2.95 15.42 0.08
N ARG A 187 3.05 16.70 -0.29
CA ARG A 187 4.34 17.38 -0.53
C ARG A 187 5.25 17.38 0.68
N TRP A 188 4.69 17.27 1.88
CA TRP A 188 5.45 17.28 3.13
C TRP A 188 5.94 15.87 3.49
N LEU A 189 5.18 14.86 3.08
CA LEU A 189 5.52 13.45 3.26
C LEU A 189 6.43 12.92 2.14
N ALA A 190 6.38 13.57 0.98
CA ALA A 190 7.07 13.20 -0.24
C ALA A 190 7.61 14.46 -0.95
N PRO A 191 8.61 15.16 -0.38
CA PRO A 191 9.08 16.45 -0.91
C PRO A 191 9.69 16.35 -2.31
N HIS A 192 10.20 15.18 -2.69
CA HIS A 192 10.86 14.93 -3.97
C HIS A 192 9.96 14.27 -5.02
N GLY A 193 8.66 14.10 -4.76
CA GLY A 193 7.75 13.39 -5.66
C GLY A 193 7.61 11.92 -5.30
N LEU A 194 6.44 11.37 -5.61
CA LEU A 194 6.26 9.93 -5.67
C LEU A 194 6.85 9.42 -7.00
N PRO A 195 7.74 8.42 -6.99
CA PRO A 195 8.22 7.82 -8.22
C PRO A 195 7.08 7.08 -8.93
N VAL A 196 7.12 7.02 -10.25
CA VAL A 196 6.21 6.19 -11.04
C VAL A 196 6.85 4.82 -11.26
N VAL A 197 6.22 3.76 -10.77
CA VAL A 197 6.64 2.37 -10.95
C VAL A 197 5.64 1.63 -11.86
N HIS A 198 6.15 0.83 -12.80
CA HIS A 198 5.30 0.02 -13.70
C HIS A 198 5.11 -1.42 -13.22
N THR A 199 5.96 -1.86 -12.30
CA THR A 199 5.91 -3.11 -11.56
C THR A 199 6.65 -2.88 -10.23
N ILE A 200 6.50 -3.78 -9.25
CA ILE A 200 7.34 -3.72 -8.03
C ILE A 200 8.84 -3.74 -8.39
N LEU A 201 9.17 -4.34 -9.53
CA LEU A 201 10.53 -4.54 -10.02
C LEU A 201 11.21 -3.23 -10.42
N HIS A 202 10.43 -2.21 -10.79
CA HIS A 202 10.93 -1.02 -11.50
C HIS A 202 12.02 -1.36 -12.54
N SER A 203 11.87 -2.50 -13.22
CA SER A 203 12.74 -2.86 -14.34
C SER A 203 12.05 -2.40 -15.63
N PRO A 204 12.73 -1.64 -16.50
CA PRO A 204 12.22 -1.26 -17.82
C PRO A 204 11.92 -2.49 -18.70
N SER A 205 12.50 -3.64 -18.36
CA SER A 205 12.27 -4.92 -19.01
C SER A 205 11.50 -5.85 -18.07
N ASN A 206 10.73 -6.78 -18.63
CA ASN A 206 10.04 -7.84 -17.88
C ASN A 206 11.01 -8.85 -17.22
N ASP A 207 12.25 -8.45 -16.94
CA ASP A 207 13.38 -9.32 -16.61
C ASP A 207 13.54 -9.47 -15.08
N GLY A 208 12.45 -9.80 -14.39
CA GLY A 208 12.49 -10.20 -12.98
C GLY A 208 11.92 -11.59 -12.81
N MET A 209 12.66 -12.46 -12.14
CA MET A 209 12.15 -13.78 -11.75
C MET A 209 11.48 -13.68 -10.38
N GLN A 210 10.19 -13.97 -10.33
CA GLN A 210 9.43 -13.98 -9.08
C GLN A 210 9.34 -15.41 -8.55
N LEU A 211 9.91 -15.63 -7.37
CA LEU A 211 9.82 -16.86 -6.61
C LEU A 211 8.83 -16.65 -5.47
N TYR A 212 7.75 -17.43 -5.48
CA TYR A 212 6.74 -17.43 -4.44
C TYR A 212 6.25 -18.86 -4.22
N SER A 213 5.84 -19.18 -2.99
CA SER A 213 5.18 -20.44 -2.69
C SER A 213 3.71 -20.19 -2.44
N LYS A 214 2.86 -20.78 -3.28
CA LYS A 214 1.39 -20.71 -3.13
C LYS A 214 0.92 -21.39 -1.84
N ASP A 215 1.71 -22.31 -1.30
CA ASP A 215 1.42 -23.03 -0.06
C ASP A 215 1.72 -22.17 1.18
N ILE A 216 2.60 -21.17 1.04
CA ILE A 216 3.03 -20.27 2.12
C ILE A 216 2.27 -18.94 2.06
N ALA A 217 1.94 -18.46 0.86
CA ALA A 217 1.41 -17.12 0.65
C ALA A 217 0.41 -17.03 -0.51
N PRO A 218 -0.75 -16.38 -0.32
CA PRO A 218 -1.65 -16.11 -1.44
C PRO A 218 -1.01 -15.14 -2.44
N LEU A 219 -1.18 -15.45 -3.72
CA LEU A 219 -0.94 -14.54 -4.84
C LEU A 219 -2.23 -14.41 -5.64
N MET A 220 -2.78 -13.19 -5.68
CA MET A 220 -3.95 -12.84 -6.48
C MET A 220 -3.55 -11.78 -7.50
N ARG A 221 -3.96 -11.97 -8.75
CA ARG A 221 -3.78 -11.01 -9.84
C ARG A 221 -5.11 -10.73 -10.50
N GLY A 222 -5.28 -9.48 -10.93
CA GLY A 222 -6.48 -9.03 -11.63
C GLY A 222 -6.16 -7.96 -12.65
N ARG A 223 -7.19 -7.56 -13.40
CA ARG A 223 -7.15 -6.36 -14.23
C ARG A 223 -8.14 -5.35 -13.67
N ILE A 224 -7.68 -4.12 -13.53
CA ILE A 224 -8.52 -2.97 -13.21
C ILE A 224 -9.17 -2.52 -14.53
N PRO A 225 -10.50 -2.38 -14.57
CA PRO A 225 -11.20 -1.84 -15.73
C PRO A 225 -10.62 -0.52 -16.26
#